data_AF-A0A1M7U6P4-F1
#
_entry.id   AF-A0A1M7U6P4-F1
#
_cell.length_a   1.000
_cell.length_b   1.000
_cell.length_c   1.000
_cell.angle_alpha   90.00
_cell.angle_beta   90.00
_cell.angle_gamma   90.00
#
_symmetry.space_group_name_H-M   'P 1'
#
loop_
_entity.id
_entity.type
_entity.pdbx_description
1 polymer ?
#
loop_
_entity_poly.entity_id
_entity_poly.type
_entity_poly.pdbx_seq_one_letter_code
_entity_poly.pdbx_strand_id
1 'polypeptide(L)' 'RTKVRSPKTNGFVERFNRTVLDEFFRVKMRETFHETVEALQADLDAWLVHYNTERPHLGYRNQGRRPIETVMSFVSQEG' A
#
# COMPACT_ATOMS: atom_id res chain seq x y z
N ARG A 1 17.30 -9.52 -19.24
CA ARG A 1 17.60 -8.13 -19.67
C ARG A 1 16.92 -7.17 -18.71
N THR A 2 17.67 -6.54 -17.80
CA THR A 2 17.12 -5.63 -16.78
C THR A 2 16.51 -4.40 -17.45
N LYS A 3 15.21 -4.14 -17.22
CA LYS A 3 14.51 -2.98 -17.81
C LYS A 3 15.13 -1.67 -17.29
N VAL A 4 15.32 -0.71 -18.19
CA VAL A 4 15.78 0.64 -17.86
C VAL A 4 14.80 1.28 -16.88
N ARG A 5 15.30 1.71 -15.72
CA ARG A 5 14.51 2.36 -14.67
C ARG A 5 14.01 3.71 -15.21
N SER A 6 12.70 3.84 -15.40
CA SER A 6 12.07 5.10 -15.80
C SER A 6 11.62 5.86 -14.55
N PRO A 7 11.65 7.20 -14.51
CA PRO A 7 11.06 7.98 -13.42
C PRO A 7 9.56 7.64 -13.19
N LYS A 8 8.88 7.05 -14.17
CA LYS A 8 7.49 6.57 -14.02
C LYS A 8 7.36 5.26 -13.24
N THR A 9 8.45 4.52 -13.00
CA THR A 9 8.39 3.21 -12.33
C THR A 9 8.11 3.34 -10.83
N ASN A 10 8.45 4.47 -10.20
CA ASN A 10 8.35 4.60 -8.74
C ASN A 10 7.09 5.32 -8.24
N GLY A 11 6.30 5.93 -9.13
CA GLY A 11 5.18 6.79 -8.72
C GLY A 11 4.07 6.09 -7.92
N PHE A 12 3.90 4.77 -8.08
CA PHE A 12 2.99 4.00 -7.24
C PHE A 12 3.55 3.76 -5.84
N VAL A 13 4.85 3.44 -5.73
CA VAL A 13 5.54 3.24 -4.45
C VAL A 13 5.59 4.56 -3.67
N GLU A 14 5.93 5.66 -4.34
CA GLU A 14 5.95 7.00 -3.72
C GLU A 14 4.56 7.43 -3.24
N ARG A 15 3.52 7.15 -4.03
CA ARG A 15 2.13 7.40 -3.62
C ARG A 15 1.75 6.54 -2.43
N PHE A 16 2.10 5.25 -2.45
CA PHE A 16 1.86 4.35 -1.33
C PHE A 16 2.54 4.86 -0.06
N ASN A 17 3.84 5.17 -0.09
CA ASN A 17 4.58 5.69 1.06
C ASN A 17 3.94 6.96 1.64
N ARG A 18 3.46 7.87 0.78
CA ARG A 18 2.71 9.05 1.23
C ARG A 18 1.39 8.67 1.90
N THR A 19 0.64 7.74 1.34
CA THR A 19 -0.59 7.24 1.94
C THR A 19 -0.33 6.58 3.30
N VAL A 20 0.70 5.74 3.45
CA VAL A 20 1.06 5.16 4.77
C VAL A 20 1.40 6.26 5.77
N LEU A 21 2.18 7.27 5.36
CA LEU A 21 2.51 8.39 6.24
C LEU A 21 1.27 9.17 6.69
N ASP A 22 0.38 9.51 5.75
CA ASP A 22 -0.74 10.42 5.98
C ASP A 22 -1.91 9.73 6.69
N GLU A 23 -2.25 8.49 6.29
CA GLU A 23 -3.43 7.77 6.75
C GLU A 23 -3.12 6.83 7.93
N PHE A 24 -1.89 6.32 8.07
CA PHE A 24 -1.52 5.45 9.18
C PHE A 24 -0.68 6.19 10.22
N PHE A 25 0.57 6.56 9.91
CA PHE A 25 1.51 7.03 10.93
C PHE A 25 1.06 8.34 11.59
N ARG A 26 0.60 9.33 10.82
CA ARG A 26 0.14 10.61 11.39
C ARG A 26 -1.10 10.50 12.26
N VAL A 27 -1.94 9.49 12.02
CA VAL A 27 -3.16 9.22 12.79
C VAL A 27 -2.80 8.43 14.04
N LYS A 28 -2.16 7.27 13.88
CA LYS A 28 -1.81 6.37 15.00
C LYS A 28 -0.93 7.02 16.05
N MET A 29 0.08 7.80 15.62
CA MET A 29 0.97 8.51 16.54
C MET A 29 0.29 9.64 17.33
N ARG A 30 -0.93 10.04 16.96
CA ARG A 30 -1.76 10.99 17.74
C ARG A 30 -2.73 10.30 18.67
N GLU A 31 -3.22 9.11 18.29
CA GLU A 31 -4.27 8.40 19.00
C GLU A 31 -3.74 7.44 20.07
N THR A 32 -2.55 6.86 19.85
CA THR A 32 -2.02 5.79 20.67
C THR A 32 -0.54 6.00 20.94
N PHE A 33 -0.13 5.82 22.20
CA PHE A 33 1.28 5.72 22.54
C PHE A 33 1.71 4.25 22.46
N HIS A 34 2.61 3.93 21.54
CA HIS A 34 3.16 2.58 21.39
C HIS A 34 4.47 2.47 22.17
N GLU A 35 4.53 1.52 23.10
CA GLU A 35 5.72 1.30 23.94
C GLU A 35 6.84 0.58 23.19
N THR A 36 6.51 -0.17 22.15
CA THR A 36 7.46 -0.95 21.35
C THR A 36 7.20 -0.83 19.86
N VAL A 37 8.23 -1.11 19.06
CA VAL A 37 8.11 -1.10 17.59
C VAL A 37 7.22 -2.24 17.11
N GLU A 38 7.23 -3.37 17.81
CA GLU A 38 6.43 -4.55 17.49
C GLU A 38 4.92 -4.27 17.62
N ALA A 39 4.53 -3.49 18.62
CA ALA A 39 3.14 -3.07 18.79
C ALA A 39 2.68 -2.17 17.64
N LEU A 40 3.52 -1.21 17.22
CA LEU A 40 3.26 -0.37 16.05
C LEU A 40 3.22 -1.18 14.74
N GLN A 41 4.09 -2.19 14.61
CA GLN A 41 4.14 -3.07 13.44
C GLN A 41 2.86 -3.90 13.32
N ALA A 42 2.33 -4.45 14.42
CA ALA A 42 1.07 -5.20 14.39
C ALA A 42 -0.12 -4.34 13.91
N ASP A 43 -0.18 -3.09 14.36
CA ASP A 43 -1.18 -2.13 13.88
C ASP A 43 -0.98 -1.79 12.39
N LEU A 44 0.26 -1.66 11.94
CA LEU A 44 0.59 -1.40 10.54
C LEU A 44 0.20 -2.60 9.66
N ASP A 45 0.46 -3.82 10.11
CA ASP A 45 0.10 -5.04 9.39
C ASP A 45 -1.42 -5.15 9.21
N ALA A 46 -2.19 -4.89 10.26
CA ALA A 46 -3.65 -4.85 10.19
C ALA A 46 -4.13 -3.77 9.21
N TRP A 47 -3.55 -2.57 9.26
CA TRP A 47 -3.87 -1.50 8.32
C TRP A 47 -3.52 -1.87 6.87
N LEU A 48 -2.40 -2.56 6.64
CA LEU A 48 -1.97 -3.02 5.32
C LEU A 48 -2.93 -4.07 4.76
N VAL A 49 -3.47 -4.97 5.58
CA VAL A 49 -4.49 -5.94 5.15
C VAL A 49 -5.71 -5.18 4.63
N HIS A 50 -6.23 -4.22 5.38
CA HIS A 50 -7.36 -3.40 4.94
C HIS A 50 -7.04 -2.62 3.65
N TYR A 51 -5.90 -1.93 3.61
CA TYR A 51 -5.47 -1.18 2.43
C TYR A 51 -5.40 -2.05 1.16
N ASN A 52 -4.85 -3.25 1.28
CA ASN A 52 -4.64 -4.13 0.14
C ASN A 52 -5.90 -4.89 -0.30
N THR A 53 -6.81 -5.19 0.64
CA THR A 53 -7.90 -6.15 0.41
C THR A 53 -9.30 -5.55 0.48
N GLU A 54 -9.46 -4.31 0.95
CA GLU A 54 -10.76 -3.69 1.13
C GLU A 54 -10.85 -2.32 0.45
N ARG A 55 -9.77 -1.52 0.46
CA ARG A 55 -9.78 -0.14 -0.05
C ARG A 55 -9.85 -0.10 -1.60
N PRO A 56 -10.89 0.51 -2.21
CA PRO A 56 -10.96 0.67 -3.66
C PRO A 56 -10.08 1.84 -4.15
N HIS A 57 -9.36 1.65 -5.26
CA HIS A 57 -8.53 2.71 -5.85
C HIS A 57 -9.17 3.28 -7.12
N LEU A 58 -9.95 4.36 -6.97
CA LEU A 58 -10.78 4.92 -8.04
C LEU A 58 -10.01 5.68 -9.15
N GLY A 59 -8.69 5.81 -9.05
CA GLY A 59 -7.89 6.47 -10.08
C GLY A 59 -7.94 5.71 -11.42
N TYR A 60 -7.90 6.43 -12.55
CA TYR A 60 -8.03 5.86 -13.90
C TYR A 60 -7.16 4.61 -14.16
N ARG A 61 -5.95 4.54 -13.60
CA ARG A 61 -5.05 3.38 -13.77
C ARG A 61 -5.50 2.13 -13.01
N ASN A 62 -6.21 2.29 -11.91
CA ASN A 62 -6.62 1.19 -11.04
C ASN A 62 -8.12 0.86 -11.21
N GLN A 63 -8.92 1.78 -11.78
CA GLN A 63 -10.32 1.55 -12.15
C GLN A 63 -11.19 1.00 -11.00
N GLY A 64 -10.94 1.45 -9.77
CA GLY A 64 -11.66 0.99 -8.58
C GLY A 64 -11.16 -0.33 -8.01
N ARG A 65 -10.23 -1.03 -8.68
CA ARG A 65 -9.64 -2.25 -8.17
C ARG A 65 -8.88 -2.01 -6.88
N ARG A 66 -8.94 -3.00 -6.01
CA ARG A 66 -8.12 -3.11 -4.81
C ARG A 66 -6.70 -3.54 -5.21
N PRO A 67 -5.66 -3.17 -4.44
CA PRO A 67 -4.29 -3.55 -4.77
C PRO A 67 -4.13 -5.06 -5.00
N ILE A 68 -4.76 -5.89 -4.17
CA ILE A 68 -4.68 -7.35 -4.29
C ILE A 68 -5.23 -7.88 -5.62
N GLU A 69 -6.29 -7.28 -6.16
CA GLU A 69 -6.88 -7.70 -7.44
C GLU A 69 -5.93 -7.44 -8.61
N THR A 70 -5.13 -6.39 -8.52
CA THR A 70 -4.12 -6.07 -9.53
C THR A 70 -2.98 -7.07 -9.48
N VAL A 71 -2.53 -7.43 -8.28
CA VAL A 71 -1.47 -8.44 -8.08
C VAL A 71 -1.94 -9.81 -8.54
N MET A 72 -3.14 -10.25 -8.15
CA MET A 72 -3.70 -11.53 -8.57
C MET A 72 -3.89 -11.60 -10.08
N SER A 73 -4.37 -10.52 -10.71
CA SER A 73 -4.47 -10.45 -12.17
C SER A 73 -3.11 -10.58 -12.86
N PHE A 74 -2.03 -10.05 -12.28
CA PHE A 74 -0.68 -10.19 -12.82
C PHE A 74 -0.16 -11.63 -12.68
N VAL A 75 -0.27 -12.22 -11.48
CA VAL A 75 0.20 -13.58 -11.20
C VAL A 75 -0.50 -14.61 -12.09
N SER A 76 -1.81 -14.47 -12.32
CA SER A 76 -2.57 -15.38 -13.19
C SER A 76 -2.19 -15.30 -14.68
N GLN A 77 -1.44 -14.29 -15.11
CA GLN A 77 -0.94 -14.18 -16.50
C GLN A 77 0.41 -14.86 -16.70
N GLU A 78 1.12 -15.22 -15.62
CA GLU A 78 2.42 -15.90 -15.68
C GLU A 78 2.28 -17.44 -15.58
N GLY A 79 1.05 -17.95 -15.46
CA GLY A 79 0.70 -19.38 -15.46
C GLY A 79 0.26 -19.92 -16.81
#